data_AF-A0A8X6XHN2-F1
#
_entry.id   AF-A0A8X6XHN2-F1
#
_cell.length_a   1.000
_cell.length_b   1.000
_cell.length_c   1.000
_cell.angle_alpha   90.00
_cell.angle_beta   90.00
_cell.angle_gamma   90.00
#
_symmetry.space_group_name_H-M   'P 1'
#
loop_
_entity.id
_entity.type
_entity.pdbx_description
1 polymer ?
#
loop_
_entity_poly.entity_id
_entity_poly.type
_entity_poly.pdbx_seq_one_letter_code
_entity_poly.pdbx_strand_id
1 'polypeptide(L)'
;MTEQEKDLGKEEILDNCDRFAAKHLELLELEREAEIEENKCLQEGCSVKSLQKKGVCIPKLRISSTTTGLFGRTLLNFGTFYGNGSLPTHTISSGDIVGIGSLNSDGKIEIVTSGVVSRVTDSIVSVAFEKNSNFSDLENEDQYMMIKIANDVTYKRLKRILKTLGSKGREHRLVDVFFEDRKPSSCEESSLKNISFRNNNLNDQQKEAVRFSLLQKDVAIIHGPPGTGKTTTVVECILQAISQKLKIIACAPSNVAVDNLVEKLAGHKIKMVRLGHPARFLTSIQQYSLDAIVLVMMAAMWWRNSTKKSIKRVSSSVRTFF
;
A
#
# COMPACT_ATOMS: atom_id res chain seq x y z
N MET A 1 -38.05 -33.10 38.40
CA MET A 1 -36.75 -32.54 38.01
C MET A 1 -36.96 -31.87 36.67
N THR A 2 -36.88 -30.55 36.72
CA THR A 2 -37.44 -29.57 35.81
C THR A 2 -36.64 -29.45 34.51
N GLU A 3 -37.31 -28.95 33.47
CA GLU A 3 -36.81 -28.65 32.12
C GLU A 3 -35.62 -27.67 32.06
N GLN A 4 -35.00 -27.35 33.19
CA GLN A 4 -33.87 -26.42 33.34
C GLN A 4 -32.48 -27.08 33.17
N GLU A 5 -32.37 -28.41 33.14
CA GLU A 5 -31.08 -29.10 32.91
C GLU A 5 -30.78 -29.39 31.43
N LYS A 6 -31.70 -29.08 30.51
CA LYS A 6 -31.45 -29.20 29.05
C LYS A 6 -30.96 -27.90 28.38
N ASP A 7 -30.92 -26.79 29.10
CA ASP A 7 -30.55 -25.48 28.55
C ASP A 7 -29.09 -25.06 28.84
N LEU A 8 -28.31 -25.88 29.56
CA LEU A 8 -26.86 -25.68 29.77
C LEU A 8 -25.97 -26.34 28.70
N GLY A 9 -26.56 -26.84 27.61
CA GLY A 9 -25.86 -27.57 26.54
C GLY A 9 -25.70 -26.81 25.21
N LYS A 10 -25.96 -25.50 25.20
CA LYS A 10 -25.82 -24.63 24.02
C LYS A 10 -24.95 -23.40 24.30
N GLU A 11 -23.80 -23.60 24.93
CA GLU A 11 -22.67 -22.75 24.52
C GLU A 11 -22.36 -23.17 23.09
N GLU A 12 -22.80 -22.38 22.12
CA GLU A 12 -22.31 -22.48 20.74
C GLU A 12 -20.79 -22.54 20.82
N ILE A 13 -20.22 -23.73 20.59
CA ILE A 13 -18.78 -23.90 20.46
C ILE A 13 -18.43 -23.08 19.23
N LEU A 14 -18.07 -21.81 19.44
CA LEU A 14 -17.54 -20.97 18.38
C LEU A 14 -16.33 -21.71 17.83
N ASP A 15 -16.35 -21.89 16.52
CA ASP A 15 -15.21 -22.41 15.78
C ASP A 15 -13.94 -21.60 16.14
N ASN A 16 -12.77 -22.25 16.14
CA ASN A 16 -11.51 -21.60 16.51
C ASN A 16 -11.24 -20.34 15.68
N CYS A 17 -11.65 -20.36 14.41
CA CYS A 17 -11.58 -19.24 13.49
C CYS A 17 -12.50 -18.07 13.93
N ASP A 18 -13.74 -18.37 14.31
CA ASP A 18 -14.71 -17.37 14.77
C ASP A 18 -14.26 -16.72 16.10
N ARG A 19 -13.73 -17.53 17.03
CA ARG A 19 -13.16 -17.03 18.28
C ARG A 19 -11.95 -16.13 18.03
N PHE A 20 -11.08 -16.50 17.08
CA PHE A 20 -9.95 -15.67 16.67
C PHE A 20 -10.43 -14.34 16.07
N ALA A 21 -11.42 -14.37 15.17
CA ALA A 21 -11.95 -13.18 14.51
C ALA A 21 -12.62 -12.23 15.52
N ALA A 22 -13.41 -12.76 16.46
CA ALA A 22 -14.07 -11.98 17.50
C ALA A 22 -13.05 -11.27 18.40
N LYS A 23 -12.05 -12.01 18.92
CA LYS A 23 -11.00 -11.45 19.77
C LYS A 23 -10.18 -10.38 19.03
N HIS A 24 -9.81 -10.62 17.77
CA HIS A 24 -9.05 -9.63 17.01
C HIS A 24 -9.87 -8.40 16.65
N LEU A 25 -11.19 -8.52 16.52
CA LEU A 25 -12.06 -7.37 16.29
C LEU A 25 -12.14 -6.47 17.54
N GLU A 26 -12.18 -7.05 18.73
CA GLU A 26 -12.09 -6.32 20.00
C GLU A 26 -10.73 -5.62 20.14
N LEU A 27 -9.63 -6.34 19.95
CA LEU A 27 -8.29 -5.77 20.01
C LEU A 27 -8.08 -4.64 19.00
N LEU A 28 -8.65 -4.76 17.81
CA LEU A 28 -8.57 -3.72 16.78
C LEU A 28 -9.36 -2.47 17.20
N GLU A 29 -10.54 -2.61 17.81
CA GLU A 29 -11.29 -1.46 18.34
C GLU A 29 -10.52 -0.75 19.45
N LEU A 30 -9.89 -1.50 20.36
CA LEU A 30 -9.04 -0.92 21.41
C LEU A 30 -7.88 -0.11 20.83
N GLU A 31 -7.18 -0.66 19.83
CA GLU A 31 -6.10 0.06 19.13
C GLU A 31 -6.62 1.35 18.45
N ARG A 32 -7.79 1.28 17.81
CA ARG A 32 -8.40 2.43 17.15
C ARG A 32 -8.81 3.50 18.14
N GLU A 33 -9.42 3.12 19.26
CA GLU A 33 -9.82 4.06 20.31
C GLU A 33 -8.61 4.76 20.91
N ALA A 34 -7.53 4.01 21.17
CA ALA A 34 -6.26 4.58 21.62
C ALA A 34 -5.67 5.56 20.59
N GLU A 35 -5.64 5.21 19.29
CA GLU A 35 -5.14 6.10 18.23
C GLU A 35 -6.00 7.37 18.09
N ILE A 36 -7.33 7.24 18.19
CA ILE A 36 -8.24 8.39 18.13
C ILE A 36 -8.09 9.28 19.35
N GLU A 37 -7.99 8.71 20.55
CA GLU A 37 -7.81 9.47 21.78
C GLU A 37 -6.48 10.22 21.77
N GLU A 38 -5.39 9.57 21.33
CA GLU A 38 -4.10 10.23 21.13
C GLU A 38 -4.24 11.43 20.17
N ASN A 39 -4.89 11.23 19.02
CA ASN A 39 -5.13 12.30 18.04
C ASN A 39 -6.07 13.40 18.54
N LYS A 40 -7.09 13.08 19.33
CA LYS A 40 -8.01 14.06 19.93
C LYS A 40 -7.35 14.86 21.04
N CYS A 41 -6.58 14.23 21.91
CA CYS A 41 -5.76 14.92 22.91
C CYS A 41 -4.76 15.87 22.26
N LEU A 42 -4.28 15.55 21.05
CA LEU A 42 -3.47 16.45 20.23
C LEU A 42 -4.29 17.64 19.70
N GLN A 43 -5.58 17.48 19.40
CA GLN A 43 -6.41 18.53 18.77
C GLN A 43 -7.18 19.42 19.75
N GLU A 44 -7.75 18.88 20.84
CA GLU A 44 -8.70 19.59 21.70
C GLU A 44 -8.03 20.40 22.83
N GLY A 45 -6.81 20.04 23.24
CA GLY A 45 -6.11 20.68 24.37
C GLY A 45 -4.87 21.50 23.99
N CYS A 46 -4.51 21.58 22.71
CA CYS A 46 -3.22 22.11 22.28
C CYS A 46 -3.35 23.32 21.36
N SER A 47 -2.74 24.44 21.75
CA SER A 47 -2.49 25.55 20.81
C SER A 47 -1.68 25.07 19.60
N VAL A 48 -1.75 25.77 18.47
CA VAL A 48 -0.94 25.49 17.26
C VAL A 48 0.55 25.34 17.59
N LYS A 49 1.06 26.12 18.56
CA LYS A 49 2.45 26.02 19.05
C LYS A 49 2.75 24.68 19.74
N SER A 50 1.80 24.14 20.49
CA SER A 50 1.93 22.83 21.15
C SER A 50 1.94 21.69 20.13
N LEU A 51 1.07 21.77 19.11
CA LEU A 51 1.04 20.81 18.00
C LEU A 51 2.33 20.82 17.17
N GLN A 52 2.90 22.02 16.92
CA GLN A 52 4.18 22.18 16.27
C GLN A 52 5.32 21.58 17.10
N LYS A 53 5.35 21.81 18.43
CA LYS A 53 6.35 21.21 19.32
C LYS A 53 6.31 19.68 19.32
N LYS A 54 5.11 19.10 19.16
CA LYS A 54 4.93 17.65 19.01
C LYS A 54 5.22 17.14 17.59
N GLY A 55 5.44 18.03 16.63
CA GLY A 55 5.80 17.68 15.25
C GLY A 55 4.65 17.15 14.39
N VAL A 56 3.40 17.24 14.85
CA VAL A 56 2.21 16.71 14.16
C VAL A 56 1.59 17.75 13.21
N CYS A 57 1.84 19.04 13.48
CA CYS A 57 1.38 20.15 12.66
C CYS A 57 2.57 21.00 12.20
N ILE A 58 2.55 21.37 10.92
CA ILE A 58 3.46 22.35 10.34
C ILE A 58 2.64 23.62 10.03
N PRO A 59 2.76 24.68 10.84
CA PRO A 59 2.06 25.93 10.60
C PRO A 59 2.80 26.82 9.61
N LYS A 60 2.10 27.83 9.06
CA LYS A 60 2.67 28.89 8.24
C LYS A 60 3.38 28.38 6.98
N LEU A 61 2.66 27.57 6.22
CA LEU A 61 3.10 27.06 4.92
C LEU A 61 2.55 27.91 3.79
N ARG A 62 3.29 27.98 2.68
CA ARG A 62 2.83 28.57 1.42
C ARG A 62 3.02 27.56 0.29
N ILE A 63 2.13 27.60 -0.70
CA ILE A 63 2.31 26.85 -1.94
C ILE A 63 3.47 27.50 -2.70
N SER A 64 4.59 26.79 -2.80
CA SER A 64 5.78 27.21 -3.53
C SER A 64 5.66 26.93 -5.04
N SER A 65 5.07 25.79 -5.40
CA SER A 65 4.83 25.42 -6.78
C SER A 65 3.74 24.37 -6.89
N THR A 66 2.96 24.45 -7.96
CA THR A 66 1.99 23.43 -8.36
C THR A 66 2.53 22.70 -9.58
N THR A 67 2.61 21.38 -9.51
CA THR A 67 3.06 20.55 -10.63
C THR A 67 2.02 19.47 -10.92
N THR A 68 1.80 19.17 -12.18
CA THR A 68 1.04 17.99 -12.59
C THR A 68 2.00 16.81 -12.66
N GLY A 69 1.85 15.85 -11.74
CA GLY A 69 2.77 14.72 -11.59
C GLY A 69 2.05 13.42 -11.25
N LEU A 70 2.80 12.33 -11.03
CA LEU A 70 2.26 11.02 -10.60
C LEU A 70 1.03 10.55 -11.41
N PHE A 71 1.16 10.55 -12.73
CA PHE A 71 0.16 10.05 -13.67
C PHE A 71 -1.13 10.89 -13.72
N GLY A 72 -0.96 12.21 -13.63
CA GLY A 72 -2.00 13.22 -13.78
C GLY A 72 -2.62 13.69 -12.46
N ARG A 73 -2.01 13.38 -11.32
CA ARG A 73 -2.38 13.96 -10.03
C ARG A 73 -1.75 15.33 -9.87
N THR A 74 -2.35 16.17 -9.03
CA THR A 74 -1.77 17.48 -8.70
C THR A 74 -0.84 17.31 -7.52
N LEU A 75 0.41 17.71 -7.69
CA LEU A 75 1.43 17.78 -6.65
C LEU A 75 1.60 19.24 -6.24
N LEU A 76 1.27 19.53 -4.98
CA LEU A 76 1.52 20.83 -4.37
C LEU A 76 2.76 20.74 -3.48
N ASN A 77 3.70 21.66 -3.69
CA ASN A 77 4.90 21.78 -2.87
C ASN A 77 4.69 22.89 -1.84
N PHE A 78 4.65 22.52 -0.57
CA PHE A 78 4.52 23.44 0.55
C PHE A 78 5.89 23.81 1.09
N GLY A 79 6.25 25.08 1.01
CA GLY A 79 7.44 25.65 1.64
C GLY A 79 7.09 26.50 2.85
N THR A 80 8.11 26.92 3.60
CA THR A 80 7.91 27.90 4.68
C THR A 80 7.41 29.24 4.11
N PHE A 81 6.48 29.90 4.81
CA PHE A 81 5.91 31.18 4.37
C PHE A 81 6.99 32.26 4.13
N TYR A 82 8.07 32.24 4.90
CA TYR A 82 9.16 33.22 4.83
C TYR A 82 10.24 32.88 3.77
N GLY A 83 10.06 31.82 2.97
CA GLY A 83 10.89 31.50 1.81
C GLY A 83 12.31 30.98 2.09
N ASN A 84 12.94 31.38 3.21
CA ASN A 84 14.36 31.15 3.49
C ASN A 84 14.63 30.28 4.73
N GLY A 85 13.64 29.54 5.25
CA GLY A 85 13.76 28.72 6.45
C GLY A 85 13.60 27.23 6.20
N SER A 86 14.33 26.41 6.97
CA SER A 86 14.01 24.99 7.17
C SER A 86 12.62 24.86 7.80
N LEU A 87 11.91 23.81 7.43
CA LEU A 87 10.68 23.40 8.10
C LEU A 87 10.98 23.10 9.58
N PRO A 88 10.01 23.38 10.47
CA PRO A 88 10.14 22.95 11.86
C PRO A 88 10.22 21.43 11.93
N THR A 89 10.86 20.91 12.98
CA THR A 89 10.93 19.47 13.25
C THR A 89 9.54 18.85 13.30
N HIS A 90 9.32 17.79 12.52
CA HIS A 90 8.02 17.14 12.37
C HIS A 90 8.15 15.63 12.20
N THR A 91 7.05 14.91 12.42
CA THR A 91 6.94 13.45 12.27
C THR A 91 6.25 13.02 10.98
N ILE A 92 5.90 13.99 10.12
CA ILE A 92 5.31 13.77 8.80
C ILE A 92 6.36 13.14 7.87
N SER A 93 5.99 12.01 7.28
CA SER A 93 6.86 11.20 6.42
C SER A 93 6.20 10.87 5.08
N SER A 94 6.98 10.37 4.13
CA SER A 94 6.45 9.94 2.83
C SER A 94 5.36 8.88 3.00
N GLY A 95 4.19 9.16 2.43
CA GLY A 95 3.01 8.31 2.43
C GLY A 95 2.00 8.56 3.55
N ASP A 96 2.31 9.43 4.51
CA ASP A 96 1.36 9.90 5.49
C ASP A 96 0.19 10.64 4.81
N ILE A 97 -0.98 10.56 5.44
CA ILE A 97 -2.16 11.33 5.03
C ILE A 97 -2.12 12.62 5.82
N VAL A 98 -2.17 13.74 5.11
CA VAL A 98 -2.14 15.07 5.71
C VAL A 98 -3.36 15.87 5.27
N GLY A 99 -3.94 16.59 6.21
CA GLY A 99 -4.92 17.63 5.98
C GLY A 99 -4.22 18.95 5.75
N ILE A 100 -4.69 19.71 4.78
CA ILE A 100 -4.35 21.11 4.61
C ILE A 100 -5.55 21.94 5.06
N GLY A 101 -5.29 22.89 5.94
CA GLY A 101 -6.29 23.79 6.45
C GLY A 101 -5.77 25.19 6.70
N SER A 102 -6.68 26.09 7.05
CA SER A 102 -6.39 27.43 7.56
C SER A 102 -6.97 27.56 8.98
N LEU A 103 -6.58 28.64 9.67
CA LEU A 103 -7.09 28.91 11.02
C LEU A 103 -8.37 29.75 10.90
N ASN A 104 -9.46 29.25 11.47
CA ASN A 104 -10.72 30.01 11.51
C ASN A 104 -10.65 31.12 12.57
N SER A 105 -11.61 32.05 12.49
CA SER A 105 -11.83 33.12 13.47
C SER A 105 -11.91 32.61 14.93
N ASP A 106 -12.36 31.37 15.12
CA ASP A 106 -12.50 30.70 16.42
C ASP A 106 -11.20 30.02 16.91
N GLY A 107 -10.09 30.15 16.18
CA GLY A 107 -8.80 29.54 16.53
C GLY A 107 -8.73 28.02 16.33
N LYS A 108 -9.74 27.41 15.71
CA LYS A 108 -9.74 26.00 15.27
C LYS A 108 -9.22 25.89 13.85
N ILE A 109 -8.60 24.75 13.54
CA ILE A 109 -8.04 24.48 12.20
C ILE A 109 -9.12 23.81 11.36
N GLU A 110 -9.58 24.48 10.31
CA GLU A 110 -10.53 23.92 9.36
C GLU A 110 -9.77 23.27 8.21
N ILE A 111 -9.97 21.96 8.03
CA ILE A 111 -9.30 21.19 6.98
C ILE A 111 -10.07 21.39 5.68
N VAL A 112 -9.47 22.11 4.74
CA VAL A 112 -10.01 22.39 3.40
C VAL A 112 -9.90 21.15 2.51
N THR A 113 -8.76 20.45 2.56
CA THR A 113 -8.55 19.25 1.75
C THR A 113 -7.58 18.29 2.42
N SER A 114 -7.52 17.06 1.91
CA SER A 114 -6.56 16.05 2.35
C SER A 114 -5.81 15.46 1.18
N GLY A 115 -4.56 15.07 1.42
CA GLY A 115 -3.68 14.51 0.41
C GLY A 115 -2.66 13.54 1.00
N VAL A 116 -1.92 12.89 0.11
CA VAL A 116 -0.88 11.92 0.49
C VAL A 116 0.48 12.56 0.29
N VAL A 117 1.30 12.56 1.33
CA VAL A 117 2.67 13.07 1.26
C VAL A 117 3.46 12.21 0.28
N SER A 118 4.06 12.84 -0.73
CA SER A 118 4.91 12.16 -1.72
C SER A 118 6.39 12.28 -1.39
N ARG A 119 6.80 13.42 -0.83
CA ARG A 119 8.21 13.71 -0.54
C ARG A 119 8.27 14.72 0.59
N VAL A 120 9.22 14.51 1.49
CA VAL A 120 9.57 15.44 2.56
C VAL A 120 11.05 15.77 2.38
N THR A 121 11.37 17.06 2.47
CA THR A 121 12.74 17.60 2.49
C THR A 121 12.83 18.59 3.63
N ASP A 122 14.03 19.10 3.92
CA ASP A 122 14.22 20.05 5.02
C ASP A 122 13.45 21.37 4.80
N SER A 123 13.15 21.76 3.56
CA SER A 123 12.47 23.02 3.25
C SER A 123 11.07 22.88 2.64
N ILE A 124 10.77 21.73 2.02
CA ILE A 124 9.55 21.50 1.23
C ILE A 124 8.89 20.17 1.58
N VAL A 125 7.57 20.20 1.74
CA VAL A 125 6.70 19.02 1.76
C VAL A 125 5.87 18.96 0.49
N SER A 126 6.05 17.91 -0.31
CA SER A 126 5.26 17.66 -1.52
C SER A 126 4.07 16.76 -1.18
N VAL A 127 2.85 17.22 -1.47
CA VAL A 127 1.61 16.47 -1.22
C VAL A 127 0.87 16.24 -2.53
N ALA A 128 0.45 15.00 -2.74
CA ALA A 128 -0.32 14.58 -3.89
C ALA A 128 -1.82 14.59 -3.58
N PHE A 129 -2.58 15.24 -4.48
CA PHE A 129 -4.03 15.37 -4.43
C PHE A 129 -4.67 14.61 -5.59
N GLU A 130 -5.91 14.17 -5.38
CA GLU A 130 -6.70 13.56 -6.46
C GLU A 130 -7.15 14.62 -7.47
N LYS A 131 -7.41 14.19 -8.72
CA LYS A 131 -7.70 15.09 -9.86
C LYS A 131 -8.91 16.02 -9.65
N ASN A 132 -9.80 15.68 -8.72
CA ASN A 132 -11.06 16.39 -8.50
C ASN A 132 -11.09 17.15 -7.16
N SER A 133 -9.95 17.33 -6.50
CA SER A 133 -9.88 18.19 -5.32
C SER A 133 -10.19 19.63 -5.74
N ASN A 134 -11.12 20.29 -5.04
CA ASN A 134 -11.45 21.70 -5.27
C ASN A 134 -10.24 22.56 -4.86
N PHE A 135 -9.34 22.84 -5.82
CA PHE A 135 -8.18 23.73 -5.58
C PHE A 135 -8.57 25.20 -5.54
N SER A 136 -9.79 25.54 -5.97
CA SER A 136 -10.31 26.92 -5.96
C SER A 136 -10.33 27.54 -4.56
N ASP A 137 -10.40 26.73 -3.50
CA ASP A 137 -10.34 27.21 -2.10
C ASP A 137 -8.89 27.37 -1.59
N LEU A 138 -7.91 26.75 -2.27
CA LEU A 138 -6.46 26.84 -2.01
C LEU A 138 -5.77 28.00 -2.75
N GLU A 139 -6.51 28.81 -3.50
CA GLU A 139 -5.96 29.99 -4.18
C GLU A 139 -6.25 31.30 -3.41
N ASN A 140 -7.16 31.26 -2.43
CA ASN A 140 -7.63 32.44 -1.70
C ASN A 140 -6.87 32.72 -0.39
N GLU A 141 -6.13 31.73 0.14
CA GLU A 141 -5.40 31.86 1.41
C GLU A 141 -3.88 32.00 1.18
N ASP A 142 -3.25 32.95 1.86
CA ASP A 142 -1.80 33.14 1.80
C ASP A 142 -1.03 32.20 2.74
N GLN A 143 -1.71 31.64 3.76
CA GLN A 143 -1.07 30.90 4.84
C GLN A 143 -1.80 29.59 5.19
N TYR A 144 -1.17 28.47 4.86
CA TYR A 144 -1.68 27.12 5.13
C TYR A 144 -1.09 26.53 6.40
N MET A 145 -1.81 25.56 6.96
CA MET A 145 -1.36 24.65 7.99
C MET A 145 -1.51 23.23 7.50
N MET A 146 -0.53 22.39 7.81
CA MET A 146 -0.56 20.97 7.49
C MET A 146 -0.64 20.15 8.77
N ILE A 147 -1.60 19.24 8.86
CA ILE A 147 -1.81 18.37 10.02
C ILE A 147 -1.82 16.92 9.56
N LYS A 148 -1.13 16.04 10.28
CA LYS A 148 -1.23 14.60 10.06
C LYS A 148 -2.61 14.09 10.48
N ILE A 149 -3.30 13.36 9.59
CA ILE A 149 -4.62 12.77 9.84
C ILE A 149 -4.47 11.27 10.05
N ALA A 150 -5.26 10.71 10.97
CA ALA A 150 -5.39 9.27 11.18
C ALA A 150 -5.92 8.55 9.93
N ASN A 151 -5.41 7.35 9.67
CA ASN A 151 -5.80 6.56 8.50
C ASN A 151 -6.84 5.48 8.85
N ASP A 152 -8.10 5.88 8.90
CA ASP A 152 -9.25 4.99 9.10
C ASP A 152 -9.37 3.85 8.08
N VAL A 153 -8.76 3.98 6.90
CA VAL A 153 -8.92 3.02 5.80
C VAL A 153 -8.32 1.67 6.18
N THR A 154 -7.19 1.66 6.88
CA THR A 154 -6.53 0.43 7.33
C THR A 154 -7.44 -0.33 8.31
N TYR A 155 -7.96 0.38 9.31
CA TYR A 155 -8.89 -0.15 10.29
C TYR A 155 -10.14 -0.75 9.62
N LYS A 156 -10.81 0.03 8.76
CA LYS A 156 -12.02 -0.40 8.04
C LYS A 156 -11.77 -1.66 7.18
N ARG A 157 -10.58 -1.78 6.57
CA ARG A 157 -10.19 -2.96 5.78
C ARG A 157 -9.98 -4.18 6.67
N LEU A 158 -9.21 -4.06 7.74
CA LEU A 158 -8.96 -5.15 8.68
C LEU A 158 -10.26 -5.65 9.31
N LYS A 159 -11.12 -4.74 9.78
CA LYS A 159 -12.45 -5.07 10.31
C LYS A 159 -13.31 -5.83 9.29
N ARG A 160 -13.31 -5.39 8.03
CA ARG A 160 -14.05 -6.08 6.95
C ARG A 160 -13.50 -7.48 6.70
N ILE A 161 -12.18 -7.66 6.70
CA ILE A 161 -11.53 -8.96 6.51
C ILE A 161 -11.89 -9.90 7.66
N LEU A 162 -11.76 -9.47 8.92
CA LEU A 162 -12.11 -10.29 10.09
C LEU A 162 -13.58 -10.71 10.08
N LYS A 163 -14.48 -9.79 9.70
CA LYS A 163 -15.91 -10.12 9.52
C LYS A 163 -16.14 -11.13 8.39
N THR A 164 -15.38 -11.03 7.30
CA THR A 164 -15.50 -11.96 6.17
C THR A 164 -14.97 -13.34 6.55
N LEU A 165 -13.85 -13.39 7.28
CA LEU A 165 -13.21 -14.61 7.76
C LEU A 165 -14.17 -15.45 8.60
N GLY A 166 -14.97 -14.82 9.48
CA GLY A 166 -15.96 -15.53 10.30
C GLY A 166 -17.32 -15.79 9.64
N SER A 167 -17.61 -15.19 8.47
CA SER A 167 -18.97 -15.29 7.88
C SER A 167 -19.05 -16.01 6.52
N LYS A 168 -17.97 -16.07 5.73
CA LYS A 168 -18.02 -16.62 4.37
C LYS A 168 -16.70 -17.28 3.96
N GLY A 169 -16.76 -18.55 3.56
CA GLY A 169 -15.68 -19.23 2.83
C GLY A 169 -14.98 -20.38 3.57
N ARG A 170 -15.74 -21.22 4.28
CA ARG A 170 -15.29 -22.45 4.98
C ARG A 170 -14.70 -23.55 4.07
N GLU A 171 -14.31 -23.22 2.84
CA GLU A 171 -13.78 -24.16 1.84
C GLU A 171 -12.31 -23.87 1.52
N HIS A 172 -11.70 -22.92 2.21
CA HIS A 172 -10.29 -22.63 2.03
C HIS A 172 -9.44 -23.52 2.92
N ARG A 173 -8.87 -24.55 2.30
CA ARG A 173 -7.86 -25.46 2.88
C ARG A 173 -6.80 -24.80 3.77
N LEU A 174 -6.44 -23.53 3.51
CA LEU A 174 -5.51 -22.77 4.35
C LEU A 174 -6.10 -22.41 5.71
N VAL A 175 -7.38 -22.07 5.78
CA VAL A 175 -8.09 -21.78 7.03
C VAL A 175 -8.05 -23.02 7.93
N ASP A 176 -8.36 -24.20 7.37
CA ASP A 176 -8.26 -25.46 8.10
C ASP A 176 -6.83 -25.70 8.60
N VAL A 177 -5.80 -25.42 7.81
CA VAL A 177 -4.40 -25.63 8.21
C VAL A 177 -3.95 -24.65 9.31
N PHE A 178 -4.50 -23.43 9.35
CA PHE A 178 -4.11 -22.40 10.32
C PHE A 178 -4.94 -22.41 11.62
N PHE A 179 -6.23 -22.73 11.53
CA PHE A 179 -7.18 -22.60 12.63
C PHE A 179 -7.79 -23.93 13.09
N GLU A 180 -7.71 -24.96 12.25
CA GLU A 180 -8.12 -26.32 12.58
C GLU A 180 -6.87 -27.20 12.73
N ASP A 181 -6.99 -28.37 13.35
CA ASP A 181 -5.86 -29.30 13.55
C ASP A 181 -5.50 -30.09 12.26
N ARG A 182 -5.62 -29.46 11.09
CA ARG A 182 -5.30 -30.07 9.80
C ARG A 182 -3.82 -29.92 9.48
N LYS A 183 -3.13 -31.05 9.31
CA LYS A 183 -1.72 -31.04 8.89
C LYS A 183 -1.58 -30.55 7.42
N PRO A 184 -0.54 -29.76 7.10
CA PRO A 184 -0.20 -29.43 5.71
C PRO A 184 -0.03 -30.71 4.87
N SER A 185 -0.40 -30.65 3.60
CA SER A 185 -0.21 -31.81 2.71
C SER A 185 1.26 -32.11 2.48
N SER A 186 1.60 -33.39 2.62
CA SER A 186 2.88 -33.91 2.16
C SER A 186 2.97 -33.81 0.63
N CYS A 187 4.15 -33.49 0.13
CA CYS A 187 4.45 -33.49 -1.30
C CYS A 187 5.75 -34.24 -1.54
N GLU A 188 5.77 -35.07 -2.58
CA GLU A 188 6.93 -35.84 -2.98
C GLU A 188 7.87 -35.00 -3.85
N GLU A 189 9.18 -35.13 -3.63
CA GLU A 189 10.21 -34.43 -4.40
C GLU A 189 10.14 -34.70 -5.91
N SER A 190 9.58 -35.84 -6.31
CA SER A 190 9.30 -36.22 -7.70
C SER A 190 8.42 -35.21 -8.46
N SER A 191 7.64 -34.40 -7.74
CA SER A 191 6.78 -33.35 -8.30
C SER A 191 7.53 -32.08 -8.68
N LEU A 192 8.78 -31.91 -8.23
CA LEU A 192 9.59 -30.74 -8.56
C LEU A 192 10.10 -30.85 -10.00
N LYS A 193 9.60 -29.97 -10.87
CA LYS A 193 10.19 -29.76 -12.19
C LYS A 193 11.63 -29.27 -12.04
N ASN A 194 12.49 -29.60 -13.01
CA ASN A 194 13.90 -29.15 -13.03
C ASN A 194 14.02 -27.65 -12.73
N ILE A 195 14.59 -27.31 -11.57
CA ILE A 195 14.79 -25.93 -11.12
C ILE A 195 16.11 -25.42 -11.70
N SER A 196 16.04 -24.35 -12.50
CA SER A 196 17.21 -23.61 -12.96
C SER A 196 17.26 -22.29 -12.21
N PHE A 197 18.13 -22.20 -11.21
CA PHE A 197 18.28 -20.99 -10.39
C PHE A 197 18.72 -19.82 -11.27
N ARG A 198 18.03 -18.68 -11.17
CA ARG A 198 18.42 -17.47 -11.91
C ARG A 198 19.60 -16.76 -11.25
N ASN A 199 19.67 -16.81 -9.92
CA ASN A 199 20.80 -16.31 -9.17
C ASN A 199 21.80 -17.43 -8.87
N ASN A 200 22.98 -17.36 -9.49
CA ASN A 200 24.06 -18.34 -9.30
C ASN A 200 24.78 -18.20 -7.95
N ASN A 201 24.59 -17.08 -7.24
CA ASN A 201 25.29 -16.77 -5.98
C ASN A 201 24.50 -17.22 -4.74
N LEU A 202 23.45 -18.03 -4.90
CA LEU A 202 22.71 -18.58 -3.77
C LEU A 202 23.54 -19.65 -3.06
N ASN A 203 23.57 -19.59 -1.73
CA ASN A 203 24.15 -20.66 -0.93
C ASN A 203 23.19 -21.88 -0.86
N ASP A 204 23.69 -22.99 -0.33
CA ASP A 204 22.92 -24.24 -0.37
C ASP A 204 21.66 -24.20 0.52
N GLN A 205 21.72 -23.51 1.66
CA GLN A 205 20.55 -23.28 2.52
C GLN A 205 19.45 -22.47 1.83
N GLN A 206 19.83 -21.45 1.03
CA GLN A 206 18.88 -20.66 0.26
C GLN A 206 18.29 -21.48 -0.89
N LYS A 207 19.10 -22.30 -1.58
CA LYS A 207 18.60 -23.21 -2.62
C LYS A 207 17.61 -24.24 -2.05
N GLU A 208 17.91 -24.79 -0.88
CA GLU A 208 17.03 -25.70 -0.16
C GLU A 208 15.72 -25.01 0.23
N ALA A 209 15.77 -23.81 0.80
CA ALA A 209 14.59 -23.02 1.13
C ALA A 209 13.69 -22.74 -0.09
N VAL A 210 14.30 -22.44 -1.26
CA VAL A 210 13.56 -22.27 -2.53
C VAL A 210 12.89 -23.58 -2.96
N ARG A 211 13.63 -24.70 -2.93
CA ARG A 211 13.08 -26.03 -3.28
C ARG A 211 11.92 -26.41 -2.38
N PHE A 212 12.11 -26.27 -1.05
CA PHE A 212 11.08 -26.53 -0.05
C PHE A 212 9.83 -25.69 -0.32
N SER A 213 10.00 -24.39 -0.57
CA SER A 213 8.87 -23.48 -0.80
C SER A 213 8.07 -23.80 -2.06
N LEU A 214 8.73 -24.26 -3.12
CA LEU A 214 8.06 -24.66 -4.37
C LEU A 214 7.37 -26.03 -4.26
N LEU A 215 7.79 -26.86 -3.30
CA LEU A 215 7.20 -28.16 -3.05
C LEU A 215 5.91 -28.06 -2.22
N GLN A 216 5.83 -27.08 -1.31
CA GLN A 216 4.67 -26.92 -0.43
C GLN A 216 3.43 -26.41 -1.19
N LYS A 217 2.31 -27.11 -1.03
CA LYS A 217 1.00 -26.72 -1.61
C LYS A 217 0.21 -25.77 -0.73
N ASP A 218 0.35 -25.94 0.59
CA ASP A 218 -0.46 -25.22 1.57
C ASP A 218 0.28 -23.99 2.09
N VAL A 219 1.36 -24.20 2.86
CA VAL A 219 2.12 -23.11 3.45
C VAL A 219 3.60 -23.47 3.53
N ALA A 220 4.46 -22.50 3.24
CA ALA A 220 5.90 -22.58 3.49
C ALA A 220 6.33 -21.37 4.30
N ILE A 221 7.14 -21.59 5.35
CA ILE A 221 7.70 -20.52 6.18
C ILE A 221 9.21 -20.55 6.00
N ILE A 222 9.76 -19.50 5.36
CA ILE A 222 11.20 -19.30 5.29
C ILE A 222 11.60 -18.41 6.46
N HIS A 223 12.37 -18.97 7.39
CA HIS A 223 13.00 -18.21 8.44
C HIS A 223 14.40 -17.74 8.01
N GLY A 224 14.79 -16.53 8.39
CA GLY A 224 16.16 -16.05 8.17
C GLY A 224 16.56 -14.97 9.17
N PRO A 225 17.71 -15.12 9.86
CA PRO A 225 18.32 -14.06 10.67
C PRO A 225 18.62 -12.77 9.87
N PRO A 226 18.94 -11.64 10.52
CA PRO A 226 19.39 -10.44 9.82
C PRO A 226 20.64 -10.74 8.97
N GLY A 227 20.70 -10.16 7.77
CA GLY A 227 21.85 -10.34 6.85
C GLY A 227 21.86 -11.63 6.02
N THR A 228 21.01 -12.63 6.28
CA THR A 228 21.07 -13.95 5.59
C THR A 228 20.48 -13.97 4.18
N GLY A 229 20.15 -12.82 3.61
CA GLY A 229 19.65 -12.73 2.24
C GLY A 229 18.21 -13.20 2.04
N LYS A 230 17.35 -13.22 3.08
CA LYS A 230 15.91 -13.59 2.98
C LYS A 230 15.22 -13.05 1.73
N THR A 231 15.34 -11.75 1.47
CA THR A 231 14.70 -11.12 0.31
C THR A 231 15.23 -11.68 -1.00
N THR A 232 16.52 -12.02 -1.06
CA THR A 232 17.13 -12.67 -2.24
C THR A 232 16.56 -14.07 -2.45
N THR A 233 16.35 -14.84 -1.37
CA THR A 233 15.66 -16.15 -1.43
C THR A 233 14.21 -16.00 -1.93
N VAL A 234 13.46 -15.03 -1.40
CA VAL A 234 12.07 -14.76 -1.82
C VAL A 234 11.99 -14.34 -3.29
N VAL A 235 12.91 -13.49 -3.75
CA VAL A 235 13.01 -13.11 -5.17
C VAL A 235 13.21 -14.35 -6.04
N GLU A 236 14.10 -15.26 -5.66
CA GLU A 236 14.30 -16.50 -6.40
C GLU A 236 13.02 -17.37 -6.40
N CYS A 237 12.34 -17.54 -5.25
CA CYS A 237 11.07 -18.27 -5.18
C CYS A 237 10.04 -17.70 -6.17
N ILE A 238 9.91 -16.38 -6.24
CA ILE A 238 9.00 -15.69 -7.15
C ILE A 238 9.39 -15.97 -8.62
N LEU A 239 10.68 -15.87 -8.95
CA LEU A 239 11.16 -16.12 -10.31
C LEU A 239 10.91 -17.56 -10.75
N GLN A 240 11.10 -18.52 -9.84
CA GLN A 240 10.80 -19.93 -10.10
C GLN A 240 9.30 -20.16 -10.30
N ALA A 241 8.44 -19.63 -9.44
CA ALA A 241 6.99 -19.72 -9.59
C ALA A 241 6.49 -19.08 -10.91
N ILE A 242 7.08 -17.95 -11.34
CA ILE A 242 6.79 -17.33 -12.65
C ILE A 242 7.22 -18.24 -13.81
N SER A 243 8.37 -18.90 -13.72
CA SER A 243 8.82 -19.84 -14.75
C SER A 243 7.86 -21.03 -14.92
N GLN A 244 7.18 -21.42 -13.84
CA GLN A 244 6.12 -22.40 -13.82
C GLN A 244 4.75 -21.85 -14.29
N LYS A 245 4.72 -20.60 -14.78
CA LYS A 245 3.52 -19.87 -15.25
C LYS A 245 2.47 -19.63 -14.16
N LEU A 246 2.88 -19.61 -12.89
CA LEU A 246 2.00 -19.25 -11.78
C LEU A 246 1.79 -17.74 -11.71
N LYS A 247 0.62 -17.33 -11.22
CA LYS A 247 0.32 -15.93 -10.87
C LYS A 247 0.61 -15.72 -9.39
N ILE A 248 1.23 -14.60 -9.07
CA ILE A 248 1.75 -14.35 -7.72
C ILE A 248 1.21 -13.01 -7.22
N ILE A 249 0.72 -13.02 -5.98
CA ILE A 249 0.45 -11.81 -5.21
C ILE A 249 1.54 -11.75 -4.13
N ALA A 250 2.38 -10.72 -4.18
CA ALA A 250 3.41 -10.47 -3.18
C ALA A 250 2.98 -9.30 -2.29
N CYS A 251 2.98 -9.53 -0.97
CA CYS A 251 2.56 -8.56 0.04
C CYS A 251 3.65 -8.39 1.10
N ALA A 252 3.74 -7.20 1.68
CA ALA A 252 4.58 -6.92 2.85
C ALA A 252 3.90 -5.85 3.72
N PRO A 253 4.21 -5.78 5.03
CA PRO A 253 3.56 -4.84 5.94
C PRO A 253 3.96 -3.37 5.70
N SER A 254 5.11 -3.10 5.07
CA SER A 254 5.58 -1.75 4.77
C SER A 254 5.76 -1.52 3.27
N ASN A 255 5.54 -0.27 2.81
CA ASN A 255 5.77 0.09 1.41
C ASN A 255 7.22 -0.14 1.01
N VAL A 256 8.18 0.26 1.86
CA VAL A 256 9.61 0.07 1.61
C VAL A 256 9.96 -1.40 1.37
N ALA A 257 9.37 -2.34 2.12
CA ALA A 257 9.62 -3.76 1.92
C ALA A 257 9.09 -4.27 0.56
N VAL A 258 7.91 -3.81 0.14
CA VAL A 258 7.38 -4.14 -1.20
C VAL A 258 8.24 -3.50 -2.28
N ASP A 259 8.66 -2.26 -2.09
CA ASP A 259 9.41 -1.51 -3.08
C ASP A 259 10.81 -2.12 -3.30
N ASN A 260 11.49 -2.54 -2.23
CA ASN A 260 12.74 -3.31 -2.28
C ASN A 260 12.58 -4.63 -3.06
N LEU A 261 11.41 -5.29 -2.92
CA LEU A 261 11.11 -6.50 -3.67
C LEU A 261 10.92 -6.19 -5.17
N VAL A 262 10.21 -5.11 -5.50
CA VAL A 262 10.00 -4.64 -6.88
C VAL A 262 11.31 -4.26 -7.54
N GLU A 263 12.20 -3.53 -6.87
CA GLU A 263 13.52 -3.17 -7.40
C GLU A 263 14.36 -4.40 -7.75
N LYS A 264 14.42 -5.39 -6.87
CA LYS A 264 15.16 -6.63 -7.13
C LYS A 264 14.56 -7.42 -8.30
N LEU A 265 13.24 -7.42 -8.44
CA LEU A 265 12.56 -8.11 -9.55
C LEU A 265 12.68 -7.34 -10.87
N ALA A 266 12.84 -6.02 -10.85
CA ALA A 266 12.91 -5.16 -12.03
C ALA A 266 14.03 -5.58 -13.00
N GLY A 267 15.18 -6.01 -12.47
CA GLY A 267 16.32 -6.49 -13.26
C GLY A 267 16.05 -7.75 -14.08
N HIS A 268 14.98 -8.51 -13.76
CA HIS A 268 14.67 -9.78 -14.42
C HIS A 268 13.66 -9.67 -15.57
N LYS A 269 13.27 -8.45 -15.96
CA LYS A 269 12.35 -8.15 -17.08
C LYS A 269 11.03 -8.93 -17.02
N ILE A 270 10.51 -9.15 -15.81
CA ILE A 270 9.21 -9.81 -15.62
C ILE A 270 8.05 -8.81 -15.69
N LYS A 271 6.86 -9.30 -16.05
CA LYS A 271 5.63 -8.49 -15.98
C LYS A 271 5.17 -8.42 -14.53
N MET A 272 5.08 -7.21 -13.99
CA MET A 272 4.63 -6.97 -12.62
C MET A 272 3.82 -5.66 -12.54
N VAL A 273 2.99 -5.55 -11.52
CA VAL A 273 2.20 -4.35 -11.22
C VAL A 273 2.31 -4.06 -9.72
N ARG A 274 2.75 -2.86 -9.37
CA ARG A 274 2.76 -2.35 -8.00
C ARG A 274 1.45 -1.59 -7.74
N LEU A 275 0.64 -2.13 -6.82
CA LEU A 275 -0.64 -1.51 -6.41
C LEU A 275 -0.44 -0.56 -5.23
N GLY A 276 -1.15 0.57 -5.24
CA GLY A 276 -1.08 1.59 -4.21
C GLY A 276 -0.92 3.00 -4.79
N HIS A 277 -0.92 4.00 -3.93
CA HIS A 277 -0.78 5.39 -4.36
C HIS A 277 0.69 5.68 -4.77
N PRO A 278 0.97 6.16 -6.00
CA PRO A 278 2.34 6.36 -6.49
C PRO A 278 3.23 7.27 -5.64
N ALA A 279 2.62 8.21 -4.91
CA ALA A 279 3.32 9.06 -3.94
C ALA A 279 4.03 8.26 -2.83
N ARG A 280 3.57 7.03 -2.55
CA ARG A 280 4.11 6.15 -1.50
C ARG A 280 5.25 5.26 -1.99
N PHE A 281 5.60 5.34 -3.27
CA PHE A 281 6.58 4.45 -3.90
C PHE A 281 7.93 5.14 -4.05
N LEU A 282 9.01 4.35 -4.00
CA LEU A 282 10.32 4.80 -4.46
C LEU A 282 10.26 5.26 -5.92
N THR A 283 10.98 6.34 -6.25
CA THR A 283 10.98 6.94 -7.59
C THR A 283 11.43 5.95 -8.67
N SER A 284 12.41 5.11 -8.38
CA SER A 284 12.95 4.06 -9.26
C SER A 284 11.89 3.07 -9.74
N ILE A 285 10.84 2.83 -8.95
CA ILE A 285 9.82 1.83 -9.24
C ILE A 285 8.48 2.41 -9.70
N GLN A 286 8.33 3.75 -9.77
CA GLN A 286 7.05 4.38 -10.13
C GLN A 286 6.52 3.92 -11.49
N GLN A 287 7.42 3.54 -12.42
CA GLN A 287 7.07 2.96 -13.72
C GLN A 287 6.31 1.63 -13.64
N TYR A 288 6.43 0.90 -12.53
CA TYR A 288 5.71 -0.35 -12.28
C TYR A 288 4.35 -0.13 -11.59
N SER A 289 3.99 1.12 -11.27
CA SER A 289 2.68 1.42 -10.70
C SER A 289 1.55 1.12 -11.69
N LEU A 290 0.36 0.77 -11.17
CA LEU A 290 -0.81 0.57 -12.01
C LEU A 290 -1.08 1.79 -12.91
N ASP A 291 -0.98 2.99 -12.34
CA ASP A 291 -1.23 4.24 -13.06
C ASP A 291 -0.24 4.45 -14.22
N ALA A 292 1.05 4.15 -14.01
CA ALA A 292 2.07 4.20 -15.05
C ALA A 292 1.76 3.24 -16.20
N ILE A 293 1.46 2.00 -15.84
CA ILE A 293 1.22 0.92 -16.80
C ILE A 293 -0.01 1.23 -17.66
N VAL A 294 -1.10 1.70 -17.04
CA VAL A 294 -2.31 2.10 -17.74
C VAL A 294 -2.02 3.26 -18.69
N LEU A 295 -1.27 4.28 -18.25
CA LEU A 295 -0.93 5.43 -19.10
C LEU A 295 -0.10 5.02 -20.31
N VAL A 296 0.92 4.18 -20.13
CA VAL A 296 1.74 3.64 -21.22
C VAL A 296 0.90 2.79 -22.18
N MET A 297 0.02 1.93 -21.66
CA MET A 297 -0.87 1.11 -22.48
C MET A 297 -1.85 1.97 -23.29
N MET A 298 -2.43 3.00 -22.69
CA MET A 298 -3.32 3.94 -23.38
C MET A 298 -2.60 4.69 -24.48
N ALA A 299 -1.39 5.19 -24.22
CA ALA A 299 -0.57 5.86 -25.23
C ALA A 299 -0.22 4.92 -26.40
N ALA A 300 0.17 3.68 -26.11
CA ALA A 300 0.46 2.67 -27.14
C ALA A 300 -0.80 2.30 -27.96
N MET A 301 -1.96 2.15 -27.32
CA MET A 301 -3.23 1.91 -28.01
C MET A 301 -3.62 3.09 -28.90
N TRP A 302 -3.50 4.32 -28.39
CA TRP A 302 -3.77 5.53 -29.16
C TRP A 302 -2.86 5.61 -30.38
N TRP A 303 -1.55 5.38 -30.21
CA TRP A 303 -0.59 5.40 -31.30
C TRP A 303 -0.88 4.32 -32.36
N ARG A 304 -1.24 3.10 -31.94
CA ARG A 304 -1.62 2.01 -32.84
C ARG A 304 -2.90 2.33 -33.64
N ASN A 305 -3.85 3.02 -33.03
CA ASN A 305 -5.08 3.44 -33.70
C ASN A 305 -4.84 4.61 -34.67
N SER A 306 -3.99 5.57 -34.31
CA SER A 306 -3.61 6.70 -35.16
C SER A 306 -2.79 6.27 -36.37
N THR A 307 -1.86 5.33 -36.21
CA THR A 307 -1.08 4.74 -37.33
C THR A 307 -1.97 3.91 -38.26
N LYS A 308 -2.88 3.08 -37.73
CA LYS A 308 -3.88 2.38 -38.57
C LYS A 308 -4.77 3.33 -39.36
N LYS A 309 -5.22 4.44 -38.77
CA LYS A 309 -6.01 5.47 -39.48
C LYS A 309 -5.20 6.16 -40.58
N SER A 310 -3.91 6.41 -40.33
CA SER A 310 -3.01 7.05 -41.30
C SER A 310 -2.65 6.12 -42.46
N ILE A 311 -2.36 4.84 -42.18
CA ILE A 311 -2.11 3.80 -43.21
C ILE A 311 -3.35 3.58 -44.07
N LYS A 312 -4.55 3.55 -43.47
CA LYS A 312 -5.80 3.45 -44.25
C LYS A 312 -5.99 4.65 -45.18
N ARG A 313 -5.66 5.88 -44.75
CA ARG A 313 -5.71 7.09 -45.58
C ARG A 313 -4.73 7.03 -46.76
N VAL A 314 -3.47 6.64 -46.52
CA VAL A 314 -2.48 6.50 -47.60
C VAL A 314 -2.88 5.39 -48.59
N SER A 315 -3.37 4.25 -48.09
CA SER A 315 -3.85 3.15 -48.93
C SER A 315 -5.10 3.49 -49.75
N SER A 316 -5.95 4.41 -49.28
CA SER A 316 -7.12 4.88 -50.05
C SER A 316 -6.72 5.93 -51.09
N SER A 317 -5.77 6.83 -50.79
CA SER A 317 -5.20 7.74 -51.80
C SER A 317 -4.47 7.00 -52.92
N VAL A 318 -3.68 5.96 -52.63
CA VAL A 318 -2.97 5.19 -53.69
C VAL A 318 -3.93 4.42 -54.60
N ARG A 319 -5.09 3.98 -54.11
CA ARG A 319 -6.15 3.36 -54.94
C ARG A 319 -6.93 4.35 -55.80
N THR A 320 -6.74 5.65 -55.64
CA THR A 320 -7.41 6.68 -56.44
C THR A 320 -6.53 7.16 -57.61
N PHE A 321 -5.27 6.69 -57.69
CA PHE A 321 -4.28 7.09 -58.70
C PHE A 321 -3.91 5.97 -59.70
N PHE A 322 -4.55 4.79 -59.60
CA PHE A 322 -4.53 3.70 -60.58
C PHE A 322 -5.96 3.37 -60.96
#